data_AF-A0A183P3E0-F1
#
_entry.id   AF-A0A183P3E0-F1
#
_cell.length_a   1.000
_cell.length_b   1.000
_cell.length_c   1.000
_cell.angle_alpha   90.00
_cell.angle_beta   90.00
_cell.angle_gamma   90.00
#
_symmetry.space_group_name_H-M   'P 1'
#
loop_
_entity.id
_entity.type
_entity.pdbx_description
1 polymer ?
#
loop_
_entity_poly.entity_id
_entity_poly.type
_entity_poly.pdbx_seq_one_letter_code
_entity_poly.pdbx_strand_id
1 'polypeptide(L)'
;MATMWSRTERHKWMCFLFIGAVGLYASRAVMPIASVAIASELNWNRKEMGFMMGIFFWGYAVTQYLGGYLSDVFGGEIVIAISSLGWSILTVCFIWLPSINLGSNDIYGLFIITRFLLGIFQGFYYPSLASLMANRVQVSNRNITFAVITAGTHLGYVFINIFMNLSFAICSVIAF
;
A
#
# COMPACT_ATOMS: atom_id res chain seq x y z
N MET A 1 -0.02 31.00 -4.63
CA MET A 1 -0.22 30.85 -3.17
C MET A 1 -1.28 29.79 -2.98
N ALA A 2 -0.93 28.63 -2.44
CA ALA A 2 -1.90 27.54 -2.23
C ALA A 2 -2.96 28.02 -1.23
N THR A 3 -4.24 27.93 -1.60
CA THR A 3 -5.34 28.18 -0.68
C THR A 3 -5.32 27.10 0.40
N MET A 4 -5.32 27.54 1.67
CA MET A 4 -5.44 26.67 2.83
C MET A 4 -6.85 26.07 2.84
N TRP A 5 -6.97 24.79 3.22
CA TRP A 5 -8.28 24.15 3.30
C TRP A 5 -9.17 24.76 4.38
N SER A 6 -10.45 24.90 4.08
CA SER A 6 -11.47 25.20 5.10
C SER A 6 -11.60 24.06 6.11
N ARG A 7 -12.23 24.32 7.27
CA ARG A 7 -12.45 23.29 8.30
C ARG A 7 -13.15 22.05 7.73
N THR A 8 -14.17 22.22 6.89
CA THR A 8 -14.97 21.12 6.36
C THR A 8 -14.18 20.31 5.31
N GLU A 9 -13.46 20.98 4.42
CA GLU A 9 -12.62 20.31 3.41
C GLU A 9 -11.49 19.53 4.06
N ARG A 10 -10.85 20.09 5.09
CA ARG A 10 -9.78 19.40 5.82
C ARG A 10 -10.26 18.08 6.41
N HIS A 11 -11.45 18.03 7.02
CA HIS A 11 -11.97 16.77 7.58
C HIS A 11 -12.29 15.75 6.48
N LYS A 12 -12.85 16.18 5.34
CA LYS A 12 -13.10 15.29 4.20
C LYS A 12 -11.80 14.67 3.69
N TRP A 13 -10.77 15.49 3.48
CA TRP A 13 -9.44 15.02 3.06
C TRP A 13 -8.76 14.15 4.12
N MET A 14 -8.89 14.51 5.40
CA MET A 14 -8.36 13.70 6.49
C MET A 14 -9.00 12.31 6.52
N CYS A 15 -10.32 12.20 6.38
CA CYS A 15 -11.02 10.91 6.30
C CYS A 15 -10.57 10.11 5.06
N PHE A 16 -10.46 10.76 3.91
CA PHE A 16 -10.00 10.11 2.67
C PHE A 16 -8.58 9.56 2.81
N LEU A 17 -7.65 10.38 3.32
CA LEU A 17 -6.26 9.98 3.54
C LEU A 17 -6.17 8.91 4.63
N PHE A 18 -6.96 8.99 5.69
CA PHE A 18 -7.03 7.96 6.72
C PHE A 18 -7.46 6.60 6.16
N ILE A 19 -8.53 6.56 5.36
CA ILE A 19 -8.97 5.32 4.69
C ILE A 19 -7.89 4.80 3.75
N GLY A 20 -7.22 5.69 3.01
CA GLY A 20 -6.09 5.33 2.16
C GLY A 20 -4.93 4.70 2.95
N ALA A 21 -4.59 5.26 4.12
CA ALA A 21 -3.54 4.74 5.00
C ALA A 21 -3.92 3.37 5.57
N VAL A 22 -5.18 3.18 6.00
CA VAL A 22 -5.71 1.88 6.44
C VAL A 22 -5.57 0.85 5.32
N GLY A 23 -6.03 1.16 4.10
CA GLY A 23 -5.97 0.25 2.95
C GLY A 23 -4.53 -0.09 2.54
N LEU A 24 -3.65 0.92 2.51
CA LEU A 24 -2.25 0.74 2.18
C LEU A 24 -1.57 -0.23 3.16
N TYR A 25 -1.80 -0.05 4.46
CA TYR A 25 -1.20 -0.90 5.49
C TYR A 25 -1.88 -2.25 5.64
N ALA A 26 -3.18 -2.34 5.34
CA ALA A 26 -3.87 -3.60 5.20
C ALA A 26 -3.25 -4.44 4.09
N SER A 27 -3.01 -3.86 2.90
CA SER A 27 -2.33 -4.58 1.81
C SER A 27 -0.94 -5.07 2.24
N ARG A 28 -0.16 -4.24 2.92
CA ARG A 28 1.16 -4.61 3.48
C ARG A 28 1.09 -5.76 4.47
N ALA A 29 0.07 -5.78 5.33
CA ALA A 29 -0.12 -6.81 6.34
C ALA A 29 -0.47 -8.18 5.74
N VAL A 30 -1.25 -8.19 4.65
CA VAL A 30 -1.64 -9.43 3.95
C VAL A 30 -0.45 -10.04 3.20
N MET A 31 0.46 -9.22 2.66
CA MET A 31 1.52 -9.67 1.75
C MET A 31 2.37 -10.86 2.27
N PRO A 32 2.94 -10.84 3.50
CA PRO A 32 3.73 -11.97 3.99
C PRO A 32 2.91 -13.26 4.09
N ILE A 33 1.67 -13.17 4.55
CA ILE A 33 0.77 -14.31 4.72
C ILE A 33 0.46 -14.92 3.34
N ALA A 34 0.02 -14.09 2.39
CA ALA A 34 -0.32 -14.52 1.04
C ALA A 34 0.89 -15.13 0.31
N SER A 35 2.09 -14.60 0.52
CA SER A 35 3.29 -15.11 -0.14
C SER A 35 3.71 -16.50 0.28
N VAL A 36 3.45 -16.88 1.54
CA VAL A 36 3.71 -18.24 2.01
C VAL A 36 2.77 -19.22 1.31
N ALA A 37 1.49 -18.87 1.18
CA ALA A 37 0.51 -19.67 0.46
C ALA A 37 0.88 -19.82 -1.03
N ILE A 38 1.17 -18.71 -1.72
CA ILE A 38 1.57 -18.71 -3.13
C ILE A 38 2.86 -19.52 -3.36
N ALA A 39 3.86 -19.35 -2.48
CA ALA A 39 5.11 -20.10 -2.58
C ALA A 39 4.90 -21.61 -2.43
N SER A 40 3.97 -22.03 -1.55
CA SER A 40 3.61 -23.44 -1.40
C SER A 40 2.89 -23.99 -2.64
N GLU A 41 2.00 -23.22 -3.26
CA GLU A 41 1.23 -23.64 -4.43
C GLU A 41 2.10 -23.72 -5.69
N LEU A 42 2.99 -22.74 -5.88
CA LEU A 42 3.88 -22.65 -7.05
C LEU A 42 5.23 -23.35 -6.84
N ASN A 43 5.42 -24.04 -5.71
CA ASN A 43 6.66 -24.74 -5.34
C ASN A 43 7.93 -23.86 -5.38
N TRP A 44 7.80 -22.60 -4.97
CA TRP A 44 8.93 -21.68 -4.93
C TRP A 44 9.88 -21.98 -3.76
N ASN A 45 11.18 -21.80 -4.02
CA ASN A 45 12.19 -21.92 -2.98
C ASN A 45 12.24 -20.65 -2.11
N ARG A 46 12.80 -20.75 -0.90
CA ARG A 46 12.93 -19.63 0.04
C ARG A 46 13.65 -18.41 -0.56
N LYS A 47 14.61 -18.64 -1.45
CA LYS A 47 15.33 -17.58 -2.17
C LYS A 47 14.42 -16.76 -3.07
N GLU A 48 13.51 -17.43 -3.80
CA GLU A 48 12.59 -16.80 -4.75
C GLU A 48 11.53 -16.00 -4.01
N MET A 49 10.93 -16.58 -2.96
CA MET A 49 10.01 -15.89 -2.08
C MET A 49 10.65 -14.64 -1.43
N GLY A 50 11.87 -14.79 -0.92
CA GLY A 50 12.62 -13.68 -0.32
C GLY A 50 12.93 -12.58 -1.33
N PHE A 51 13.31 -12.94 -2.55
CA PHE A 51 13.57 -11.98 -3.63
C PHE A 51 12.31 -11.23 -4.06
N MET A 52 11.19 -11.94 -4.26
CA MET A 52 9.89 -11.35 -4.58
C MET A 52 9.41 -10.37 -3.49
N MET A 53 9.71 -10.65 -2.23
CA MET A 53 9.45 -9.71 -1.13
C MET A 53 10.40 -8.52 -1.12
N GLY A 54 11.68 -8.75 -1.39
CA GLY A 54 12.73 -7.74 -1.38
C GLY A 54 12.61 -6.71 -2.51
N ILE A 55 12.23 -7.12 -3.72
CA ILE A 55 12.19 -6.24 -4.91
C ILE A 55 11.22 -5.05 -4.72
N PHE A 56 10.21 -5.22 -3.87
CA PHE A 56 9.32 -4.13 -3.46
C PHE A 56 10.07 -2.93 -2.89
N PHE A 57 11.09 -3.16 -2.05
CA PHE A 57 11.84 -2.08 -1.42
C PHE A 57 12.68 -1.30 -2.43
N TRP A 58 13.16 -1.95 -3.50
CA TRP A 58 13.86 -1.27 -4.59
C TRP A 58 12.94 -0.28 -5.32
N GLY A 59 11.73 -0.71 -5.68
CA GLY A 59 10.74 0.18 -6.27
C GLY A 59 10.35 1.32 -5.33
N TYR A 60 10.17 1.00 -4.05
CA TYR A 60 9.80 1.97 -3.03
C TYR A 60 10.88 3.04 -2.79
N ALA A 61 12.15 2.65 -2.74
CA ALA A 61 13.28 3.54 -2.48
C ALA A 61 13.47 4.58 -3.58
N VAL A 62 13.45 4.17 -4.85
CA VAL A 62 13.55 5.08 -6.01
C VAL A 62 12.45 6.15 -5.94
N THR A 63 11.28 5.74 -5.49
CA THR A 63 10.09 6.57 -5.55
C THR A 63 9.97 7.55 -4.40
N GLN A 64 10.59 7.27 -3.24
CA GLN A 64 10.60 8.23 -2.14
C GLN A 64 11.27 9.55 -2.51
N TYR A 65 12.38 9.50 -3.26
CA TYR A 65 13.07 10.69 -3.74
C TYR A 65 12.23 11.44 -4.79
N LEU A 66 11.74 10.72 -5.80
CA LEU A 66 10.98 11.32 -6.90
C LEU A 66 9.60 11.83 -6.47
N GLY A 67 8.99 11.19 -5.47
CA GLY A 67 7.62 11.48 -5.04
C GLY A 67 7.46 12.83 -4.37
N GLY A 68 8.47 13.30 -3.64
CA GLY A 68 8.47 14.65 -3.08
C GLY A 68 8.47 15.70 -4.20
N TYR A 69 9.43 15.58 -5.12
CA TYR A 69 9.55 16.49 -6.27
C TYR A 69 8.29 16.53 -7.13
N LEU A 70 7.73 15.37 -7.51
CA LEU A 70 6.51 15.32 -8.32
C LEU A 70 5.31 15.91 -7.58
N SER A 71 5.23 15.75 -6.26
CA SER A 71 4.13 16.32 -5.46
C SER A 71 4.20 17.83 -5.33
N ASP A 72 5.42 18.38 -5.31
CA ASP A 72 5.63 19.83 -5.27
C ASP A 72 5.31 20.47 -6.62
N VAL A 73 5.55 19.77 -7.74
CA VAL A 73 5.28 20.26 -9.10
C VAL A 73 3.82 20.07 -9.53
N PHE A 74 3.27 18.86 -9.39
CA PHE A 74 1.94 18.51 -9.89
C PHE A 74 0.83 18.63 -8.82
N GLY A 75 1.22 18.82 -7.55
CA GLY A 75 0.32 18.88 -6.42
C GLY A 75 0.10 17.51 -5.75
N GLY A 76 0.30 17.45 -4.43
CA GLY A 76 0.17 16.21 -3.65
C GLY A 76 -1.20 15.54 -3.73
N GLU A 77 -2.29 16.29 -3.97
CA GLU A 77 -3.66 15.76 -4.14
C GLU A 77 -3.74 14.77 -5.32
N ILE A 78 -3.19 15.16 -6.48
CA ILE A 78 -3.21 14.36 -7.71
C ILE A 78 -2.26 13.16 -7.57
N VAL A 79 -1.05 13.39 -7.05
CA VAL A 79 -0.06 12.32 -6.91
C VAL A 79 -0.54 11.23 -5.94
N ILE A 80 -1.18 11.60 -4.82
CA ILE A 80 -1.79 10.62 -3.90
C ILE A 80 -2.92 9.84 -4.58
N ALA A 81 -3.77 10.50 -5.37
CA ALA A 81 -4.85 9.82 -6.07
C ALA A 81 -4.34 8.80 -7.10
N ILE A 82 -3.37 9.19 -7.94
CA ILE A 82 -2.74 8.31 -8.94
C ILE A 82 -1.99 7.16 -8.26
N SER A 83 -1.22 7.47 -7.21
CA SER A 83 -0.54 6.48 -6.36
C SER A 83 -1.55 5.46 -5.82
N SER A 84 -2.66 5.95 -5.25
CA SER A 84 -3.67 5.13 -4.61
C SER A 84 -4.39 4.19 -5.57
N LEU A 85 -4.77 4.70 -6.73
CA LEU A 85 -5.37 3.89 -7.80
C LEU A 85 -4.37 2.85 -8.32
N GLY A 86 -3.12 3.26 -8.57
CA GLY A 86 -2.08 2.39 -9.10
C GLY A 86 -1.77 1.20 -8.18
N TRP A 87 -1.54 1.44 -6.89
CA TRP A 87 -1.26 0.33 -5.97
C TRP A 87 -2.50 -0.55 -5.73
N SER A 88 -3.72 0.02 -5.77
CA SER A 88 -4.96 -0.75 -5.62
C SER A 88 -5.17 -1.71 -6.80
N ILE A 89 -5.03 -1.23 -8.04
CA ILE A 89 -5.14 -2.05 -9.25
C ILE A 89 -4.09 -3.15 -9.23
N LEU A 90 -2.83 -2.81 -8.94
CA LEU A 90 -1.75 -3.79 -8.88
C LEU A 90 -1.95 -4.83 -7.77
N THR A 91 -2.60 -4.47 -6.66
CA THR A 91 -2.93 -5.42 -5.58
C THR A 91 -3.96 -6.43 -6.06
N VAL A 92 -4.98 -5.98 -6.80
CA VAL A 92 -5.96 -6.90 -7.42
C VAL A 92 -5.28 -7.80 -8.45
N CYS A 93 -4.42 -7.24 -9.31
CA CYS A 93 -3.64 -8.02 -10.26
C CYS A 93 -2.74 -9.06 -9.56
N PHE A 94 -2.11 -8.70 -8.44
CA PHE A 94 -1.28 -9.61 -7.65
C PHE A 94 -2.07 -10.80 -7.11
N ILE A 95 -3.30 -10.58 -6.64
CA ILE A 95 -4.17 -11.65 -6.13
C ILE A 95 -4.70 -12.53 -7.26
N TRP A 96 -4.93 -11.97 -8.45
CA TRP A 96 -5.46 -12.71 -9.59
C TRP A 96 -4.40 -13.48 -10.39
N LEU A 97 -3.12 -13.12 -10.23
CA LEU A 97 -1.98 -13.74 -10.92
C LEU A 97 -1.91 -15.27 -10.84
N PRO A 98 -2.13 -15.93 -9.68
CA PRO A 98 -2.16 -17.40 -9.61
C PRO A 98 -3.22 -18.07 -10.50
N SER A 99 -4.32 -17.36 -10.80
CA SER A 99 -5.42 -17.91 -11.63
C SER A 99 -5.08 -17.96 -13.12
N ILE A 100 -3.94 -17.42 -13.53
CA ILE A 100 -3.54 -17.38 -14.94
C ILE A 100 -2.72 -18.64 -15.25
N ASN A 101 -3.19 -19.45 -16.18
CA ASN A 101 -2.50 -20.67 -16.65
C ASN A 101 -1.28 -20.33 -17.53
N LEU A 102 -0.19 -19.87 -16.91
CA LEU A 102 1.13 -19.70 -17.54
C LEU A 102 2.13 -20.72 -16.98
N GLY A 103 3.26 -20.89 -17.67
CA GLY A 103 4.38 -21.67 -17.16
C GLY A 103 4.96 -21.08 -15.87
N SER A 104 5.49 -21.93 -14.99
CA SER A 104 5.96 -21.56 -13.64
C SER A 104 7.06 -20.50 -13.62
N ASN A 105 7.87 -20.39 -14.67
CA ASN A 105 8.91 -19.35 -14.77
C ASN A 105 8.33 -17.99 -15.18
N ASP A 106 7.36 -17.98 -16.10
CA ASP A 106 6.75 -16.75 -16.60
C ASP A 106 5.88 -16.10 -15.51
N ILE A 107 5.16 -16.92 -14.73
CA ILE A 107 4.33 -16.43 -13.62
C ILE A 107 5.18 -15.78 -12.53
N TYR A 108 6.34 -16.36 -12.20
CA TYR A 108 7.26 -15.79 -11.21
C TYR A 108 7.81 -14.43 -11.65
N GLY A 109 8.17 -14.29 -12.93
CA GLY A 109 8.57 -12.99 -13.51
C GLY A 109 7.49 -11.92 -13.36
N LEU A 110 6.22 -12.27 -13.62
CA LEU A 110 5.09 -11.35 -13.43
C LEU A 110 4.93 -10.94 -11.96
N PHE A 111 5.07 -11.87 -11.02
CA PHE A 111 5.04 -11.56 -9.59
C PHE A 111 6.13 -10.55 -9.20
N ILE A 112 7.36 -10.72 -9.70
CA ILE A 112 8.45 -9.76 -9.45
C ILE A 112 8.09 -8.38 -10.00
N ILE A 113 7.64 -8.31 -11.25
CA ILE A 113 7.30 -7.04 -11.92
C ILE A 113 6.17 -6.33 -11.16
N THR A 114 5.08 -7.04 -10.85
CA THR A 114 3.94 -6.48 -10.11
C THR A 114 4.38 -6.00 -8.72
N ARG A 115 5.26 -6.72 -8.03
CA ARG A 115 5.79 -6.31 -6.71
C ARG A 115 6.69 -5.09 -6.78
N PHE A 116 7.53 -5.00 -7.81
CA PHE A 116 8.34 -3.81 -8.04
C PHE A 116 7.46 -2.59 -8.32
N LEU A 117 6.45 -2.72 -9.18
CA LEU A 117 5.47 -1.67 -9.47
C LEU A 117 4.65 -1.29 -8.23
N LEU A 118 4.23 -2.26 -7.41
CA LEU A 118 3.59 -1.99 -6.11
C LEU A 118 4.51 -1.16 -5.22
N GLY A 119 5.81 -1.47 -5.19
CA GLY A 119 6.83 -0.69 -4.51
C GLY A 119 6.82 0.77 -4.96
N ILE A 120 6.82 0.98 -6.27
CA ILE A 120 6.77 2.32 -6.87
C ILE A 120 5.51 3.06 -6.44
N PHE A 121 4.32 2.53 -6.76
CA PHE A 121 3.08 3.24 -6.49
C PHE A 121 2.87 3.50 -5.00
N GLN A 122 3.20 2.57 -4.11
CA GLN A 122 3.12 2.78 -2.66
C GLN A 122 4.18 3.76 -2.14
N GLY A 123 5.33 3.90 -2.82
CA GLY A 123 6.42 4.82 -2.47
C GLY A 123 6.04 6.29 -2.58
N PHE A 124 5.11 6.63 -3.47
CA PHE A 124 4.62 8.00 -3.64
C PHE A 124 3.79 8.51 -2.47
N TYR A 125 3.09 7.64 -1.74
CA TYR A 125 2.04 8.05 -0.82
C TYR A 125 2.52 9.01 0.29
N TYR A 126 3.61 8.66 0.99
CA TYR A 126 4.10 9.43 2.14
C TYR A 126 4.80 10.74 1.80
N PRO A 127 5.71 10.79 0.81
CA PRO A 127 6.27 12.07 0.35
C PRO A 127 5.18 13.04 -0.12
N SER A 128 4.18 12.52 -0.85
CA SER A 128 3.05 13.32 -1.34
C SER A 128 2.16 13.80 -0.19
N LEU A 129 1.93 12.95 0.81
CA LEU A 129 1.20 13.32 2.02
C LEU A 129 1.92 14.45 2.78
N ALA A 130 3.24 14.36 2.92
CA ALA A 130 4.04 15.40 3.58
C ALA A 130 3.95 16.74 2.84
N SER A 131 4.12 16.75 1.51
CA SER A 131 3.97 17.95 0.68
C SER A 131 2.53 18.53 0.76
N LEU A 132 1.52 17.66 0.72
CA LEU A 132 0.12 18.05 0.84
C LEU A 132 -0.18 18.74 2.17
N MET A 133 0.29 18.15 3.28
CA MET A 133 0.14 18.73 4.61
C MET A 133 0.91 20.05 4.76
N ALA A 134 2.08 20.17 4.10
CA ALA A 134 2.87 21.40 4.10
C ALA A 134 2.16 22.55 3.39
N ASN A 135 1.48 22.26 2.28
CA ASN A 135 0.90 23.27 1.40
C ASN A 135 -0.58 23.61 1.70
N ARG A 136 -1.36 22.68 2.25
CA ARG A 136 -2.83 22.84 2.41
C ARG A 136 -3.31 22.95 3.85
N VAL A 137 -2.50 22.54 4.84
CA VAL A 137 -2.91 22.49 6.25
C VAL A 137 -2.18 23.56 7.05
N GLN A 138 -2.96 24.32 7.82
CA GLN A 138 -2.45 25.31 8.78
C GLN A 138 -1.48 24.66 9.77
N VAL A 139 -0.38 25.35 10.06
CA VAL A 139 0.71 24.87 10.92
C VAL A 139 0.21 24.39 12.29
N SER A 140 -0.75 25.11 12.89
CA SER A 140 -1.34 24.77 14.19
C SER A 140 -2.07 23.41 14.21
N ASN A 141 -2.58 22.95 13.06
CA ASN A 141 -3.37 21.73 12.95
C ASN A 141 -2.65 20.60 12.20
N ARG A 142 -1.46 20.86 11.67
CA ARG A 142 -0.71 19.93 10.81
C ARG A 142 -0.36 18.65 11.55
N ASN A 143 0.17 18.76 12.76
CA ASN A 143 0.59 17.61 13.56
C ASN A 143 -0.58 16.71 13.92
N ILE A 144 -1.71 17.29 14.33
CA ILE A 144 -2.92 16.53 14.67
C ILE A 144 -3.45 15.80 13.43
N THR A 145 -3.54 16.51 12.29
CA THR A 145 -4.01 15.92 11.03
C THR A 145 -3.12 14.74 10.60
N PHE A 146 -1.81 14.92 10.66
CA PHE A 146 -0.86 13.87 10.33
C PHE A 146 -0.94 12.69 11.30
N ALA A 147 -1.02 12.94 12.61
CA ALA A 147 -1.15 11.90 13.62
C ALA A 147 -2.43 11.06 13.43
N VAL A 148 -3.57 11.70 13.15
CA VAL A 148 -4.82 10.99 12.85
C VAL A 148 -4.66 10.08 11.64
N ILE A 149 -4.12 10.59 10.53
CA ILE A 149 -3.88 9.78 9.31
C ILE A 149 -2.94 8.60 9.60
N THR A 150 -1.88 8.84 10.37
CA THR A 150 -0.90 7.80 10.72
C THR A 150 -1.49 6.74 11.65
N ALA A 151 -2.43 7.11 12.53
CA ALA A 151 -3.15 6.13 13.35
C ALA A 151 -3.92 5.10 12.50
N GLY A 152 -4.36 5.47 11.30
CA GLY A 152 -4.98 4.56 10.32
C GLY A 152 -4.07 3.40 9.93
N THR A 153 -2.75 3.58 9.93
CA THR A 153 -1.78 2.52 9.58
C THR A 153 -1.84 1.36 10.57
N HIS A 154 -1.93 1.67 11.86
CA HIS A 154 -2.06 0.67 12.92
C HIS A 154 -3.40 -0.06 12.85
N LEU A 155 -4.48 0.67 12.55
CA LEU A 155 -5.79 0.06 12.35
C LEU A 155 -5.81 -0.90 11.16
N GLY A 156 -5.11 -0.57 10.06
CA GLY A 156 -4.96 -1.48 8.92
C GLY A 156 -4.30 -2.81 9.30
N TYR A 157 -3.22 -2.76 10.09
CA TYR A 157 -2.59 -3.98 10.61
C TYR A 157 -3.53 -4.79 11.50
N VAL A 158 -4.19 -4.14 12.46
CA VAL A 158 -5.09 -4.83 13.40
C VAL A 158 -6.23 -5.51 12.65
N PHE A 159 -6.86 -4.80 11.70
CA PHE A 159 -7.98 -5.33 10.94
C PHE A 159 -7.61 -6.61 10.17
N ILE A 160 -6.48 -6.60 9.46
CA ILE A 160 -6.03 -7.77 8.71
C ILE A 160 -5.62 -8.92 9.62
N ASN A 161 -4.89 -8.65 10.70
CA ASN A 161 -4.49 -9.72 11.62
C ASN A 161 -5.72 -10.39 12.25
N ILE A 162 -6.72 -9.64 12.67
CA ILE A 162 -7.96 -10.20 13.22
C ILE A 162 -8.69 -11.03 12.15
N PHE A 163 -8.88 -10.48 10.95
CA PHE A 163 -9.60 -11.16 9.87
C PHE A 163 -8.91 -12.47 9.47
N MET A 164 -7.59 -12.46 9.32
CA MET A 164 -6.83 -13.64 8.92
C MET A 164 -6.82 -14.71 10.03
N ASN A 165 -6.61 -14.32 11.29
CA ASN A 165 -6.67 -15.27 12.41
C ASN A 165 -8.05 -15.92 12.54
N LEU A 166 -9.12 -15.14 12.34
CA LEU A 166 -10.47 -15.67 12.37
C LEU A 166 -10.72 -16.66 11.22
N SER A 167 -10.22 -16.34 10.01
CA SER A 167 -10.31 -17.24 8.86
C SER A 167 -9.59 -18.57 9.10
N PHE A 168 -8.38 -18.54 9.67
CA PHE A 168 -7.65 -19.74 10.05
C PHE A 168 -8.39 -20.55 11.14
N ALA A 169 -8.93 -19.89 12.16
CA ALA A 169 -9.69 -20.55 13.22
C ALA A 169 -10.93 -21.26 12.68
N ILE A 170 -11.72 -20.59 11.83
CA ILE A 170 -12.91 -21.19 11.20
C ILE A 170 -12.52 -22.39 10.33
N CYS A 171 -11.47 -22.25 9.50
CA CYS A 171 -11.01 -23.34 8.64
C CYS A 171 -10.55 -24.56 9.46
N SER A 172 -9.87 -24.34 10.59
CA SER A 172 -9.44 -25.41 11.49
C SER A 172 -10.60 -26.12 12.20
N VAL A 173 -11.71 -25.42 12.50
CA VAL A 173 -12.90 -26.02 13.14
C VAL A 173 -13.74 -26.81 12.15
N ILE A 174 -13.79 -26.40 10.87
CA ILE A 174 -14.53 -27.10 9.81
C ILE A 174 -13.75 -28.32 9.28
N ALA A 175 -12.43 -28.34 9.45
CA ALA A 175 -11.57 -29.46 9.03
C ALA A 175 -11.61 -30.67 9.98
N PHE A 176 -12.41 -30.63 11.05
CA PHE A 176 -12.72 -31.74 11.97
C PHE A 176 -14.21 -32.09 11.90
#